data_AF-A0A2P6VXH1-F1
#
_entry.id   AF-A0A2P6VXH1-F1
#
_cell.length_a   1.000
_cell.length_b   1.000
_cell.length_c   1.000
_cell.angle_alpha   90.00
_cell.angle_beta   90.00
_cell.angle_gamma   90.00
#
_symmetry.space_group_name_H-M   'P 1'
#
loop_
_entity.id
_entity.type
_entity.pdbx_description
1 polymer ?
#
loop_
_entity_poly.entity_id
_entity_poly.type
_entity_poly.pdbx_seq_one_letter_code
_entity_poly.pdbx_strand_id
1 'polypeptide(L)'
;MNLTPYERRVLNLDAHEEMPIPYQTGRQLINQGYYESIGANKGQCKDYRRRLPNDKGIHIRDYRDRMTMHWDHVDPSANLVGHLVRDAPVIALVGLAIGAAILGSGS
;
A
#
# COMPACT_ATOMS: atom_id res chain seq x y z
N MET A 1 8.05 -12.37 -14.16
CA MET A 1 6.80 -11.61 -14.02
C MET A 1 6.90 -10.38 -14.91
N ASN A 2 5.88 -10.07 -15.71
CA ASN A 2 5.91 -8.87 -16.54
C ASN A 2 5.43 -7.68 -15.72
N LEU A 3 6.33 -6.72 -15.49
CA LEU A 3 6.01 -5.45 -14.87
C LEU A 3 5.47 -4.49 -15.94
N THR A 4 4.44 -3.72 -15.59
CA THR A 4 3.98 -2.62 -16.45
C THR A 4 5.05 -1.53 -16.52
N PRO A 5 4.99 -0.61 -17.52
CA PRO A 5 5.89 0.55 -17.55
C PRO A 5 5.83 1.39 -16.28
N TYR A 6 4.66 1.55 -15.66
CA TYR A 6 4.48 2.32 -14.42
C TYR A 6 5.10 1.60 -13.21
N GLU A 7 4.96 0.28 -13.13
CA GLU A 7 5.57 -0.52 -12.06
C GLU A 7 7.10 -0.45 -12.12
N ARG A 8 7.69 -0.52 -13.33
CA ARG A 8 9.14 -0.32 -13.49
C ARG A 8 9.58 1.08 -13.08
N ARG A 9 8.79 2.10 -13.42
CA ARG A 9 9.11 3.50 -13.09
C ARG A 9 9.04 3.75 -11.59
N VAL A 10 7.98 3.30 -10.92
CA VAL A 10 7.79 3.53 -9.47
C VAL A 10 8.85 2.81 -8.65
N LEU A 11 9.30 1.63 -9.07
CA LEU A 11 10.35 0.86 -8.37
C LEU A 11 11.75 1.50 -8.46
N ASN A 12 11.93 2.51 -9.31
CA ASN A 12 13.16 3.32 -9.38
C ASN A 12 13.08 4.62 -8.54
N LEU A 13 11.93 4.90 -7.93
CA LEU A 13 11.75 6.00 -6.98
C LEU A 13 12.05 5.52 -5.56
N ASP A 14 12.13 6.48 -4.63
CA ASP A 14 12.22 6.13 -3.22
C ASP A 14 10.94 5.39 -2.76
N ALA A 15 11.08 4.49 -1.79
CA ALA A 15 9.89 3.81 -1.25
C ALA A 15 8.92 4.82 -0.65
N HIS A 16 7.62 4.56 -0.82
CA HIS A 16 6.50 5.45 -0.47
C HIS A 16 6.45 6.77 -1.26
N GLU A 17 7.36 7.01 -2.21
CA GLU A 17 7.24 8.16 -3.12
C GLU A 17 6.02 7.97 -4.02
N GLU A 18 5.07 8.91 -3.91
CA GLU A 18 3.85 8.85 -4.70
C GLU A 18 4.10 9.35 -6.14
N MET A 19 3.90 8.45 -7.09
CA MET A 19 3.92 8.76 -8.51
C MET A 19 2.49 8.82 -9.07
N PRO A 20 2.08 9.91 -9.72
CA PRO A 20 0.79 9.96 -10.41
C PRO A 20 0.78 8.99 -11.60
N ILE A 21 -0.34 8.28 -11.77
CA ILE A 21 -0.55 7.35 -12.88
C ILE A 21 -1.88 7.67 -13.58
N PRO A 22 -2.04 7.31 -14.87
CA PRO A 22 -3.33 7.42 -15.52
C PRO A 22 -4.39 6.60 -14.80
N TYR A 23 -5.62 7.09 -14.86
CA TYR A 23 -6.75 6.38 -14.28
C TYR A 23 -6.92 4.99 -14.91
N GLN A 24 -7.16 4.00 -14.05
CA GLN A 24 -7.44 2.63 -14.42
C GLN A 24 -8.58 2.12 -13.57
N THR A 25 -9.56 1.47 -14.21
CA THR A 25 -10.67 0.84 -13.51
C THR A 25 -10.17 -0.28 -12.59
N GLY A 26 -10.89 -0.54 -11.49
CA GLY A 26 -10.59 -1.67 -10.60
C GLY A 26 -10.49 -3.00 -11.35
N ARG A 27 -11.31 -3.23 -12.39
CA ARG A 27 -11.23 -4.44 -13.21
C ARG A 27 -9.93 -4.53 -14.03
N GLN A 28 -9.42 -3.42 -14.54
CA GLN A 28 -8.12 -3.40 -15.21
C GLN A 28 -6.98 -3.71 -14.24
N LEU A 29 -7.02 -3.19 -13.01
CA LEU A 29 -6.03 -3.47 -11.98
C LEU A 29 -6.08 -4.93 -11.52
N ILE A 30 -7.28 -5.48 -11.31
CA ILE A 30 -7.45 -6.89 -10.95
C ILE A 30 -6.89 -7.81 -12.05
N ASN A 31 -7.13 -7.49 -13.32
CA ASN A 31 -6.55 -8.23 -14.44
C ASN A 31 -5.00 -8.13 -14.50
N GLN A 32 -4.41 -7.11 -13.88
CA GLN A 32 -2.96 -6.94 -13.73
C GLN A 32 -2.41 -7.64 -12.48
N GLY A 33 -3.26 -8.31 -11.69
CA GLY A 33 -2.88 -9.04 -10.48
C GLY A 33 -2.91 -8.20 -9.21
N TYR A 34 -3.58 -7.04 -9.23
CA TYR A 34 -3.87 -6.29 -8.00
C TYR A 34 -5.09 -6.88 -7.28
N TYR A 35 -5.14 -6.68 -5.97
CA TYR A 35 -6.30 -6.96 -5.13
C TYR A 35 -6.74 -5.69 -4.40
N GLU A 36 -8.04 -5.56 -4.12
CA GLU A 36 -8.55 -4.48 -3.29
C GLU A 36 -8.10 -4.67 -1.84
N SER A 37 -7.67 -3.60 -1.21
CA SER A 37 -7.21 -3.57 0.18
C SER A 37 -7.84 -2.38 0.90
N ILE A 38 -7.69 -2.33 2.22
CA ILE A 38 -8.10 -1.19 3.03
C ILE A 38 -6.84 -0.60 3.63
N GLY A 39 -6.39 0.53 3.11
CA GLY A 39 -5.25 1.28 3.62
C GLY A 39 -5.66 2.29 4.69
N ALA A 40 -4.68 2.97 5.28
CA ALA A 40 -4.95 4.14 6.11
C ALA A 40 -5.63 5.22 5.26
N ASN A 41 -6.77 5.73 5.73
CA ASN A 41 -7.53 6.75 5.01
C ASN A 41 -6.74 8.07 4.96
N LYS A 42 -6.32 8.45 3.75
CA LYS A 42 -5.69 9.73 3.37
C LYS A 42 -6.58 10.53 2.40
N GLY A 43 -7.87 10.19 2.31
CA GLY A 43 -8.81 10.78 1.37
C GLY A 43 -8.98 10.01 0.06
N GLN A 44 -8.37 8.82 -0.06
CA GLN A 44 -8.61 7.91 -1.18
C GLN A 44 -9.97 7.23 -1.07
N CYS A 45 -10.59 6.98 -2.22
CA CYS A 45 -11.82 6.21 -2.34
C CYS A 45 -11.55 4.70 -2.27
N LYS A 46 -10.42 4.23 -2.83
CA LYS A 46 -10.04 2.81 -2.84
C LYS A 46 -8.53 2.62 -2.81
N ASP A 47 -8.11 1.46 -2.32
CA ASP A 47 -6.73 1.01 -2.31
C ASP A 47 -6.57 -0.32 -3.06
N TYR A 48 -5.57 -0.40 -3.93
CA TYR A 48 -5.23 -1.60 -4.68
C TYR A 48 -3.77 -1.99 -4.41
N ARG A 49 -3.52 -3.26 -4.14
CA ARG A 49 -2.19 -3.78 -3.81
C ARG A 49 -1.77 -4.94 -4.68
N ARG A 50 -0.47 -5.07 -4.90
CA ARG A 50 0.13 -6.21 -5.60
C ARG A 50 1.46 -6.56 -4.96
N ARG A 51 1.58 -7.80 -4.48
CA ARG A 51 2.84 -8.34 -3.94
C ARG A 51 3.76 -8.77 -5.07
N LEU A 52 5.03 -8.39 -4.98
CA LEU A 52 6.10 -8.82 -5.88
C LEU A 52 6.88 -10.00 -5.26
N PRO A 53 7.59 -10.81 -6.09
CA PRO A 53 8.33 -11.98 -5.60
C PRO A 53 9.49 -11.68 -4.64
N ASN A 54 9.94 -10.44 -4.54
CA ASN A 54 11.01 -9.99 -3.64
C ASN A 54 10.46 -9.33 -2.36
N ASP A 55 9.25 -9.70 -1.98
CA ASP A 55 8.48 -9.16 -0.84
C ASP A 55 8.16 -7.66 -0.90
N LYS A 56 8.52 -6.95 -1.97
CA LYS A 56 8.05 -5.59 -2.21
C LYS A 56 6.54 -5.58 -2.50
N GLY A 57 5.84 -4.57 -2.03
CA GLY A 57 4.44 -4.32 -2.35
C GLY A 57 4.32 -3.12 -3.28
N ILE A 58 3.47 -3.20 -4.30
CA ILE A 58 3.01 -2.01 -5.03
C ILE A 58 1.65 -1.62 -4.49
N HIS A 59 1.48 -0.35 -4.15
CA HIS A 59 0.23 0.20 -3.63
C HIS A 59 -0.24 1.34 -4.54
N ILE A 60 -1.44 1.18 -5.09
CA ILE A 60 -2.17 2.20 -5.83
C ILE A 60 -3.28 2.77 -4.95
N ARG A 61 -3.37 4.09 -4.86
CA ARG A 61 -4.47 4.83 -4.24
C ARG A 61 -5.32 5.47 -5.33
N ASP A 62 -6.62 5.23 -5.27
CA ASP A 62 -7.62 5.81 -6.15
C ASP A 62 -8.36 6.93 -5.40
N TYR A 63 -8.08 8.17 -5.78
CA TYR A 63 -8.77 9.36 -5.29
C TYR A 63 -9.84 9.78 -6.27
N ARG A 64 -10.74 10.67 -5.84
CA ARG A 64 -11.83 11.17 -6.69
C ARG A 64 -11.36 11.80 -8.02
N ASP A 65 -10.18 12.41 -8.02
CA ASP A 65 -9.64 13.22 -9.12
C ASP A 65 -8.36 12.63 -9.76
N ARG A 66 -7.73 11.65 -9.12
CA ARG A 66 -6.43 11.13 -9.54
C ARG A 66 -6.14 9.74 -9.01
N MET A 67 -5.19 9.05 -9.63
CA MET A 67 -4.60 7.83 -9.08
C MET A 67 -3.10 8.02 -8.86
N THR A 68 -2.60 7.47 -7.76
CA THR A 68 -1.18 7.49 -7.42
C THR A 68 -0.69 6.09 -7.13
N MET A 69 0.58 5.82 -7.42
CA MET A 69 1.26 4.55 -7.19
C MET A 69 2.53 4.79 -6.37
N HIS A 70 2.79 3.96 -5.38
CA HIS A 70 4.08 3.87 -4.68
C HIS A 70 4.43 2.40 -4.42
N TRP A 71 5.63 2.15 -3.92
CA TRP A 71 6.05 0.82 -3.48
C TRP A 71 6.51 0.83 -2.02
N ASP A 72 6.29 -0.30 -1.35
CA ASP A 72 6.65 -0.57 0.04
C ASP A 72 7.80 -1.61 0.05
N HIS A 73 8.74 -1.50 1.00
CA HIS A 73 9.86 -2.46 1.11
C HIS A 73 9.39 -3.86 1.43
N VAL A 74 8.34 -3.97 2.23
CA VAL A 74 7.77 -5.21 2.72
C VAL A 74 6.27 -5.12 2.57
N ASP A 75 5.68 -5.99 1.75
CA ASP A 75 4.24 -6.12 1.68
C ASP A 75 3.71 -6.65 3.03
N PRO A 76 2.66 -6.05 3.63
CA PRO A 76 2.17 -6.47 4.93
C PRO A 76 1.58 -7.88 4.95
N SER A 77 1.21 -8.44 3.78
CA SER A 77 0.82 -9.85 3.66
C SER A 77 2.02 -10.81 3.73
N ALA A 78 3.23 -10.31 3.48
CA ALA A 78 4.47 -11.07 3.60
C ALA A 78 4.98 -11.06 5.04
N ASN A 79 5.08 -9.87 5.65
CA ASN A 79 5.54 -9.70 7.02
C ASN A 79 4.98 -8.41 7.62
N LEU A 80 3.88 -8.53 8.37
CA LEU A 80 3.20 -7.42 9.01
C LEU A 80 4.10 -6.62 9.97
N VAL A 81 4.94 -7.30 10.75
CA VAL A 81 5.86 -6.62 11.70
C VAL A 81 6.97 -5.89 10.97
N GLY A 82 7.55 -6.51 9.93
CA GLY A 82 8.56 -5.89 9.08
C GLY A 82 8.04 -4.66 8.34
N HIS A 83 6.80 -4.72 7.83
CA HIS A 83 6.10 -3.59 7.22
C HIS A 83 5.88 -2.45 8.22
N LEU A 84 5.44 -2.77 9.46
CA LEU A 84 5.23 -1.77 10.49
C LEU A 84 6.53 -1.05 10.92
N VAL A 85 7.66 -1.75 10.92
CA VAL A 85 8.96 -1.17 11.30
C VAL A 85 9.60 -0.36 10.17
N ARG A 86 9.41 -0.76 8.90
CA ARG A 86 10.11 -0.15 7.76
C ARG A 86 9.27 0.81 6.92
N ASP A 87 7.97 0.56 6.82
CA ASP A 87 7.11 1.19 5.81
C ASP A 87 5.92 1.95 6.42
N ALA A 88 5.52 1.64 7.65
CA ALA A 88 4.42 2.35 8.28
C ALA A 88 4.85 3.79 8.68
N PRO A 89 4.03 4.82 8.40
CA PRO A 89 4.25 6.14 8.97
C PRO A 89 4.18 6.01 10.50
N VAL A 90 5.01 6.76 11.24
CA VAL A 90 5.06 6.77 12.72
C VAL A 90 3.67 6.78 13.38
N ILE A 91 2.68 7.42 12.74
CA ILE A 91 1.27 7.48 13.18
C ILE A 91 0.58 6.10 13.23
N ALA A 92 0.88 5.17 12.32
CA ALA A 92 0.30 3.82 12.33
C ALA A 92 0.85 2.96 13.48
N LEU A 93 2.10 3.20 13.91
CA LEU A 93 2.66 2.59 15.12
C LEU A 93 1.99 3.13 16.40
N VAL A 94 1.67 4.42 16.43
CA VAL A 94 0.94 5.05 17.56
C VAL A 94 -0.50 4.54 17.64
N GLY A 95 -1.20 4.36 16.51
CA GLY A 95 -2.56 3.79 16.48
C GLY A 95 -2.64 2.37 17.02
N LEU A 96 -1.64 1.53 16.75
CA LEU A 96 -1.57 0.17 17.30
C LEU A 96 -1.33 0.17 18.82
N ALA A 97 -0.50 1.09 19.32
CA ALA A 97 -0.23 1.23 20.75
C ALA A 97 -1.48 1.68 21.53
N ILE A 98 -2.28 2.60 20.98
CA ILE A 98 -3.54 3.03 21.60
C ILE A 98 -4.60 1.93 21.51
N GLY A 99 -4.71 1.24 20.36
CA GLY A 99 -5.66 0.12 20.20
C GLY A 99 -5.37 -1.07 21.13
N ALA A 100 -4.10 -1.42 21.32
CA ALA A 100 -3.69 -2.46 22.26
C ALA A 100 -3.92 -2.07 23.73
N ALA A 101 -3.73 -0.79 24.08
CA ALA A 101 -4.01 -0.29 25.43
C ALA A 101 -5.51 -0.33 25.77
N ILE A 102 -6.38 -0.04 24.81
CA ILE A 102 -7.84 -0.09 25.02
C ILE A 102 -8.33 -1.54 25.14
N LEU A 103 -7.85 -2.46 24.28
CA LEU A 103 -8.24 -3.88 24.35
C LEU A 103 -7.62 -4.64 25.54
N GLY A 104 -6.48 -4.19 26.07
CA GLY A 104 -5.85 -4.78 27.25
C GLY A 104 -6.41 -4.29 28.60
N SER A 105 -7.29 -3.28 28.59
CA SER A 105 -7.89 -2.71 29.81
C SER A 105 -9.26 -3.32 30.18
N GLY A 106 -9.77 -4.25 29.38
CA GLY A 106 -10.92 -5.09 29.73
C GLY A 106 -10.46 -6.42 30.32
N SER A 107 -9.96 -6.38 31.57
CA SER A 107 -9.83 -7.55 32.44
C SER A 107 -11.04 -7.66 33.37
#